data_AF-A0A7R8CNF3-F1
#
_entry.id   AF-A0A7R8CNF3-F1
#
_cell.length_a   1.000
_cell.length_b   1.000
_cell.length_c   1.000
_cell.angle_alpha   90.00
_cell.angle_beta   90.00
_cell.angle_gamma   90.00
#
_symmetry.space_group_name_H-M   'P 1'
#
loop_
_entity.id
_entity.type
_entity.pdbx_description
1 polymer ?
#
loop_
_entity_poly.entity_id
_entity_poly.type
_entity_poly.pdbx_seq_one_letter_code
_entity_poly.pdbx_strand_id
1 'polypeptide(L)'
;MPLMTLASNMTNMVFYKQLYDDETVKAFRKESDCIRRQYSSFQLSGLEVDGNRTLGENIADHGGLKIAEIAYKEWKQNRSDVGLPALDFVSDEQMFYLGYALPWCASHTKVI
;
A
#
# COMPACT_ATOMS: atom_id res chain seq x y z
N MET A 1 -17.52 -6.49 8.62
CA MET A 1 -17.02 -5.22 8.05
C MET A 1 -17.05 -4.10 9.10
N PRO A 2 -16.07 -4.01 10.02
CA PRO A 2 -15.86 -2.77 10.77
C PRO A 2 -14.39 -2.33 10.89
N LEU A 3 -13.51 -2.70 9.94
CA LEU A 3 -12.09 -2.29 9.97
C LEU A 3 -11.78 -1.07 9.07
N MET A 4 -12.68 -0.66 8.17
CA MET A 4 -12.42 0.42 7.20
C MET A 4 -12.69 1.85 7.72
N THR A 5 -13.01 2.06 9.00
CA THR A 5 -13.37 3.40 9.52
C THR A 5 -12.24 4.09 10.30
N LEU A 6 -11.02 3.56 10.28
CA LEU A 6 -9.90 4.14 11.04
C LEU A 6 -9.04 5.14 10.25
N ALA A 7 -9.08 5.14 8.92
CA ALA A 7 -8.20 6.00 8.10
C ALA A 7 -8.87 7.26 7.54
N SER A 8 -10.19 7.37 7.58
CA SER A 8 -10.96 8.36 6.80
C SER A 8 -11.41 9.60 7.57
N ASN A 9 -11.04 9.77 8.85
CA ASN A 9 -11.66 10.81 9.66
C ASN A 9 -10.70 11.52 10.65
N MET A 10 -9.70 12.23 10.12
CA MET A 10 -8.93 13.20 10.93
C MET A 10 -9.67 14.54 11.15
N THR A 11 -10.95 14.68 10.75
CA THR A 11 -11.70 15.94 10.88
C THR A 11 -13.12 15.85 11.45
N ASN A 12 -13.78 14.69 11.51
CA ASN A 12 -15.11 14.54 12.14
C ASN A 12 -15.13 13.54 13.31
N MET A 13 -14.20 13.68 14.25
CA MET A 13 -14.28 12.99 15.54
C MET A 13 -14.16 14.04 16.66
N VAL A 14 -15.30 14.56 17.12
CA VAL A 14 -15.44 15.54 18.23
C VAL A 14 -15.02 14.95 19.60
N PHE A 15 -14.17 13.91 19.62
CA PHE A 15 -13.69 13.25 20.84
C PHE A 15 -12.20 12.87 20.86
N TYR A 16 -11.41 13.17 19.82
CA TYR A 16 -9.97 12.90 19.85
C TYR A 16 -9.16 14.19 19.81
N LYS A 17 -8.43 14.43 20.91
CA LYS A 17 -7.41 15.48 20.98
C LYS A 17 -6.38 15.23 19.88
N GLN A 18 -6.13 16.25 19.04
CA GLN A 18 -5.04 16.22 18.07
C GLN A 18 -3.72 15.98 18.80
N LEU A 19 -3.04 14.88 18.47
CA LEU A 19 -1.79 14.45 19.12
C LEU A 19 -0.53 15.00 18.43
N TYR A 20 -0.64 15.40 17.17
CA TYR A 20 0.46 15.92 16.34
C TYR A 20 0.32 17.44 16.13
N ASP A 21 1.43 18.16 16.02
CA ASP A 21 1.40 19.59 15.69
C ASP A 21 0.90 19.83 14.25
N ASP A 22 0.53 21.09 13.95
CA ASP A 22 -0.07 21.47 12.68
C ASP A 22 0.88 21.29 11.49
N GLU A 23 2.19 21.45 11.70
CA GLU A 23 3.18 21.24 10.64
C GLU A 23 3.29 19.75 10.29
N THR A 24 3.27 18.87 11.29
CA THR A 24 3.20 17.42 11.09
C THR A 24 1.93 17.01 10.34
N VAL A 25 0.77 17.56 10.72
CA VAL A 25 -0.50 17.29 10.01
C VAL A 25 -0.46 17.78 8.57
N LYS A 26 0.12 18.97 8.33
CA LYS A 26 0.26 19.55 7.00
C LYS A 26 1.22 18.75 6.12
N ALA A 27 2.34 18.29 6.67
CA ALA A 27 3.29 17.42 5.96
C ALA A 27 2.64 16.09 5.59
N PHE A 28 1.92 15.45 6.52
CA PHE A 28 1.18 14.22 6.24
C PHE A 28 0.16 14.40 5.11
N ARG A 29 -0.62 15.50 5.15
CA ARG A 29 -1.58 15.82 4.09
C ARG A 29 -0.90 16.01 2.73
N LYS A 30 0.26 16.68 2.69
CA LYS A 30 1.02 16.89 1.45
C LYS A 30 1.49 15.56 0.83
N GLU A 31 2.05 14.66 1.64
CA GLU A 31 2.58 13.38 1.13
C GLU A 31 1.44 12.42 0.74
N SER A 32 0.39 12.31 1.57
CA SER A 32 -0.79 11.49 1.25
C SER A 32 -1.52 11.96 -0.02
N ASP A 33 -1.51 13.27 -0.30
CA ASP A 33 -2.08 13.82 -1.53
C ASP A 33 -1.37 13.32 -2.81
N CYS A 34 -0.09 12.92 -2.73
CA CYS A 34 0.60 12.27 -3.84
C CYS A 34 -0.01 10.91 -4.17
N ILE A 35 -0.21 10.07 -3.15
CA ILE A 35 -0.82 8.74 -3.29
C ILE A 35 -2.27 8.89 -3.77
N ARG A 36 -3.04 9.84 -3.21
CA ARG A 36 -4.39 10.15 -3.68
C ARG A 36 -4.40 10.43 -5.18
N ARG A 37 -3.56 11.35 -5.65
CA ARG A 37 -3.49 11.71 -7.08
C ARG A 37 -3.08 10.54 -7.95
N GLN A 38 -2.10 9.74 -7.52
CA GLN A 38 -1.66 8.55 -8.24
C GLN A 38 -2.84 7.61 -8.49
N TYR A 39 -3.58 7.24 -7.45
CA TYR A 39 -4.69 6.28 -7.60
C TYR A 39 -5.91 6.90 -8.29
N SER A 40 -6.16 8.20 -8.14
CA SER A 40 -7.16 8.92 -8.93
C SER A 40 -6.89 8.92 -10.44
N SER A 41 -5.65 8.64 -10.87
CA SER A 41 -5.31 8.55 -12.31
C SER A 41 -5.62 7.19 -12.93
N PHE A 42 -5.96 6.18 -12.12
CA PHE A 42 -6.25 4.84 -12.62
C PHE A 42 -7.69 4.73 -13.12
N GLN A 43 -7.85 3.98 -14.21
CA GLN A 43 -9.14 3.57 -14.73
C GLN A 43 -9.23 2.05 -14.80
N LEU A 44 -10.32 1.50 -14.27
CA LEU A 44 -10.62 0.08 -14.28
C LEU A 44 -11.94 -0.15 -15.01
N SER A 45 -11.88 -0.86 -16.14
CA SER A 45 -13.05 -1.12 -16.99
C SER A 45 -13.83 0.14 -17.40
N GLY A 46 -13.14 1.27 -17.57
CA GLY A 46 -13.75 2.56 -17.94
C GLY A 46 -14.28 3.39 -16.77
N LEU A 47 -14.12 2.92 -15.53
CA LEU A 47 -14.45 3.67 -14.32
C LEU A 47 -13.18 4.21 -13.66
N GLU A 48 -13.20 5.47 -13.24
CA GLU A 48 -12.11 6.07 -12.48
C GLU A 48 -12.07 5.52 -11.06
N VAL A 49 -10.86 5.29 -10.55
CA VAL A 49 -10.66 4.92 -9.16
C VAL A 49 -10.78 6.15 -8.28
N ASP A 50 -11.62 6.09 -7.25
CA ASP A 50 -11.72 7.16 -6.25
C ASP A 50 -10.53 7.09 -5.27
N GLY A 51 -9.46 7.81 -5.62
CA GLY A 51 -8.25 7.92 -4.82
C GLY A 51 -8.44 8.52 -3.42
N ASN A 52 -9.54 9.25 -3.14
CA ASN A 52 -9.86 9.67 -1.76
C ASN A 52 -10.37 8.49 -0.95
N ARG A 53 -11.28 7.70 -1.54
CA ARG A 53 -11.90 6.55 -0.90
C ARG A 53 -10.88 5.44 -0.59
N THR A 54 -9.89 5.24 -1.46
CA THR A 54 -8.88 4.19 -1.29
C THR A 54 -7.63 4.66 -0.54
N LEU A 55 -7.53 5.95 -0.20
CA LEU A 55 -6.29 6.57 0.29
C LEU A 55 -5.66 5.84 1.49
N GLY A 56 -6.48 5.47 2.48
CA GLY A 56 -6.00 4.80 3.69
C GLY A 56 -5.35 3.44 3.41
N GLU A 57 -6.03 2.60 2.64
CA GLU A 57 -5.51 1.28 2.24
C GLU A 57 -4.30 1.42 1.33
N ASN A 58 -4.31 2.37 0.39
CA ASN A 58 -3.16 2.63 -0.49
C ASN A 58 -1.92 3.07 0.30
N ILE A 59 -2.08 3.90 1.34
CA ILE A 59 -0.97 4.26 2.25
C ILE A 59 -0.46 3.01 2.98
N ALA A 60 -1.37 2.16 3.47
CA ALA A 60 -1.01 0.93 4.16
C ALA A 60 -0.28 -0.06 3.23
N ASP A 61 -0.72 -0.24 1.99
CA ASP A 61 -0.10 -1.12 1.00
C ASP A 61 1.31 -0.66 0.64
N HIS A 62 1.48 0.64 0.35
CA HIS A 62 2.79 1.22 0.03
C HIS A 62 3.74 1.16 1.24
N GLY A 63 3.25 1.54 2.43
CA GLY A 63 4.04 1.53 3.66
C GLY A 63 4.44 0.13 4.09
N GLY A 64 3.48 -0.81 4.04
CA GLY A 64 3.69 -2.21 4.39
C GLY A 64 4.70 -2.89 3.47
N LEU A 65 4.55 -2.72 2.15
CA LEU A 65 5.50 -3.24 1.18
C LEU A 65 6.91 -2.67 1.42
N LYS A 66 7.02 -1.35 1.67
CA LYS A 66 8.32 -0.72 1.90
C LYS A 66 9.02 -1.24 3.15
N ILE A 67 8.27 -1.38 4.26
CA ILE A 67 8.81 -1.92 5.51
C ILE A 67 9.21 -3.39 5.34
N ALA A 68 8.39 -4.19 4.65
CA ALA A 68 8.69 -5.59 4.37
C ALA A 68 9.95 -5.74 3.50
N GLU A 69 10.14 -4.89 2.50
CA GLU A 69 11.34 -4.88 1.65
C GLU A 69 12.60 -4.60 2.48
N ILE A 70 12.54 -3.59 3.36
CA ILE A 70 13.66 -3.25 4.25
C ILE A 70 13.98 -4.43 5.17
N ALA A 71 12.95 -4.99 5.82
CA ALA A 71 13.10 -6.13 6.72
C ALA A 71 13.68 -7.36 6.00
N TYR A 72 13.23 -7.63 4.78
CA TYR A 72 13.76 -8.73 3.96
C TYR A 72 15.23 -8.51 3.61
N LYS A 73 15.60 -7.29 3.18
CA LYS A 73 16.99 -6.94 2.85
C LYS A 73 17.91 -7.09 4.07
N GLU A 74 17.48 -6.64 5.26
CA GLU A 74 18.22 -6.84 6.52
C GLU A 74 18.35 -8.32 6.89
N TRP A 75 17.25 -9.08 6.80
CA TRP A 75 17.27 -10.51 7.06
C TRP A 75 18.20 -11.26 6.08
N LYS A 76 18.30 -10.81 4.84
CA LYS A 76 19.07 -11.49 3.79
C LYS A 76 20.58 -11.28 3.87
N GLN A 77 21.07 -10.21 4.53
CA GLN A 77 22.50 -9.84 4.55
C GLN A 77 23.47 -10.98 4.90
N ASN A 78 23.07 -11.89 5.79
CA ASN A 78 23.89 -13.01 6.25
C ASN A 78 23.26 -14.38 5.93
N ARG A 79 22.38 -14.44 4.92
CA ARG A 79 21.63 -15.64 4.56
C ARG A 79 21.63 -15.86 3.05
N SER A 80 21.83 -17.11 2.64
CA SER A 80 21.60 -17.56 1.27
C SER A 80 20.33 -18.39 1.24
N ASP A 81 19.48 -18.13 0.25
CA ASP A 81 18.31 -18.99 0.00
C ASP A 81 18.64 -19.90 -1.17
N VAL A 82 18.04 -21.09 -1.16
CA VAL A 82 18.05 -21.95 -2.34
C VAL A 82 16.94 -21.44 -3.25
N GLY A 83 17.29 -21.09 -4.49
CA GLY A 83 16.31 -20.68 -5.49
C GLY A 83 15.27 -21.77 -5.73
N LEU A 84 14.05 -21.36 -6.09
CA LEU A 84 12.99 -22.31 -6.41
C LEU A 84 13.32 -23.06 -7.72
N PRO A 85 13.08 -24.38 -7.79
CA PRO A 85 13.23 -25.12 -9.03
C PRO A 85 12.41 -24.48 -10.16
N ALA A 86 12.98 -24.44 -11.38
CA ALA A 86 12.41 -23.82 -12.57
C ALA A 86 12.22 -22.28 -12.52
N LEU A 87 12.75 -21.59 -11.51
CA LEU A 87 12.78 -20.13 -11.40
C LEU A 87 14.20 -19.62 -11.09
N ASP A 88 15.22 -20.31 -11.59
CA ASP A 88 16.65 -19.99 -11.42
C ASP A 88 17.07 -18.68 -12.09
N PHE A 89 16.26 -18.17 -13.02
CA PHE A 89 16.44 -16.86 -13.66
C PHE A 89 15.87 -15.68 -12.85
N VAL A 90 15.19 -15.94 -11.73
CA VAL A 90 14.55 -14.92 -10.88
C VAL A 90 15.46 -14.61 -9.70
N SER A 91 15.80 -13.34 -9.50
CA SER A 91 16.58 -12.92 -8.34
C SER A 91 15.76 -12.97 -7.05
N ASP A 92 16.43 -13.04 -5.90
CA ASP A 92 15.78 -12.99 -4.58
C ASP A 92 14.91 -11.74 -4.38
N GLU A 93 15.29 -10.60 -4.98
CA GLU A 93 14.49 -9.37 -4.95
C GLU A 93 13.26 -9.48 -5.85
N GLN A 94 13.41 -10.04 -7.05
CA GLN A 94 12.26 -10.29 -7.94
C GLN A 94 11.30 -11.30 -7.30
N MET A 95 11.81 -12.34 -6.63
CA MET A 95 11.01 -13.33 -5.92
C MET A 95 10.21 -12.69 -4.78
N PHE A 96 10.80 -11.74 -4.05
CA PHE A 96 10.09 -10.97 -3.03
C PHE A 96 8.87 -10.23 -3.62
N TYR A 97 9.06 -9.50 -4.72
CA TYR A 97 7.97 -8.75 -5.36
C TYR A 97 6.93 -9.67 -6.02
N LEU A 98 7.35 -10.82 -6.57
CA LEU A 98 6.41 -11.85 -7.04
C LEU A 98 5.58 -12.40 -5.87
N GLY A 99 6.21 -12.69 -4.73
CA GLY A 99 5.53 -13.13 -3.51
C GLY A 99 4.53 -12.10 -2.99
N TYR A 100 4.85 -10.80 -3.08
CA TYR A 100 3.91 -9.73 -2.77
C TYR A 100 2.73 -9.67 -3.76
N ALA A 101 2.97 -9.86 -5.05
CA ALA A 101 1.95 -9.74 -6.09
C ALA A 101 0.96 -10.93 -6.13
N LEU A 102 1.42 -12.14 -5.84
CA LEU A 102 0.62 -13.37 -5.94
C LEU A 102 -0.71 -13.36 -5.16
N PRO A 103 -0.76 -12.89 -3.89
CA PRO A 103 -2.02 -12.75 -3.15
C PRO A 103 -3.05 -11.81 -3.79
N TRP A 104 -2.62 -10.87 -4.65
CA TRP A 104 -3.50 -9.94 -5.36
C TRP A 104 -4.05 -10.50 -6.67
N CYS A 105 -3.68 -11.72 -7.06
CA CYS A 105 -4.24 -12.37 -8.23
C CYS A 105 -5.75 -12.63 -8.04
N ALA A 106 -6.56 -11.76 -8.64
CA ALA A 106 -8.01 -11.86 -8.63
C ALA A 106 -8.59 -11.37 -9.97
N SER A 107 -9.80 -11.82 -10.28
CA SER A 107 -10.60 -11.33 -11.41
C SER A 107 -11.97 -10.91 -10.90
N HIS A 108 -12.49 -9.81 -11.45
CA HIS A 108 -13.79 -9.27 -11.09
C HIS A 108 -14.67 -9.20 -12.33
N THR A 109 -15.95 -9.58 -12.19
CA THR A 109 -16.94 -9.39 -13.24
C THR A 109 -17.09 -7.89 -13.54
N LYS A 110 -17.19 -7.52 -14.81
CA LYS A 110 -17.53 -6.14 -15.17
C LYS A 110 -18.91 -5.81 -14.61
N VAL A 111 -18.99 -4.77 -13.78
CA VAL A 111 -20.27 -4.17 -13.42
C VAL A 111 -20.73 -3.41 -14.66
N ILE A 112 -21.79 -3.91 -15.29
CA ILE A 112 -22.42 -3.36 -16.50
C ILE A 112 -23.30 -2.17 -16.10
#